data_AF-A0A4Q6BTJ2-F1
#
_entry.id   AF-A0A4Q6BTJ2-F1
#
_cell.length_a   1.000
_cell.length_b   1.000
_cell.length_c   1.000
_cell.angle_alpha   90.00
_cell.angle_beta   90.00
_cell.angle_gamma   90.00
#
_symmetry.space_group_name_H-M   'P 1'
#
loop_
_entity.id
_entity.type
_entity.pdbx_description
1 polymer ?
#
loop_
_entity_poly.entity_id
_entity_poly.type
_entity_poly.pdbx_seq_one_letter_code
_entity_poly.pdbx_strand_id
1 'polypeptide(L)'
;MDYTPNITPEMRARYITRRESDLNLLESALETKDFETVLKISHQIKGNAATFNFNTLEKAAIDLEKAAEQKNQAEAYLALGAFRDWLSNAKQS
;
A
#
# COMPACT_ATOMS: atom_id res chain seq x y z
N MET A 1 -4.02 27.24 9.35
CA MET A 1 -2.91 27.15 8.38
C MET A 1 -2.86 25.71 7.92
N ASP A 2 -3.34 25.43 6.72
CA ASP A 2 -3.19 24.12 6.09
C ASP A 2 -1.75 23.98 5.61
N TYR A 3 -0.90 23.35 6.43
CA TYR A 3 0.43 22.95 6.00
C TYR A 3 0.28 21.73 5.10
N THR A 4 0.15 21.95 3.79
CA THR A 4 0.43 20.91 2.81
C THR A 4 1.95 20.82 2.66
N PRO A 5 2.61 19.73 3.10
CA PRO A 5 4.02 19.55 2.84
C PRO A 5 4.29 19.69 1.34
N ASN A 6 5.31 20.46 0.96
CA ASN A 6 5.73 20.58 -0.42
C ASN A 6 6.39 19.26 -0.85
N ILE A 7 5.60 18.35 -1.43
CA ILE A 7 6.08 17.04 -1.88
C ILE A 7 6.86 17.21 -3.18
N THR A 8 8.17 16.98 -3.11
CA THR A 8 9.02 17.05 -4.30
C THR A 8 8.87 15.81 -5.19
N PRO A 9 9.21 15.90 -6.49
CA PRO A 9 9.27 14.75 -7.37
C PRO A 9 10.20 13.64 -6.87
N GLU A 10 11.32 14.00 -6.23
CA GLU A 10 12.25 13.02 -5.66
C GLU A 10 11.64 12.26 -4.47
N MET A 11 10.94 12.96 -3.58
CA MET A 11 10.22 12.32 -2.45
C MET A 11 9.15 11.35 -2.97
N ARG A 12 8.43 11.76 -4.02
CA ARG A 12 7.44 10.91 -4.68
C ARG A 12 8.08 9.66 -5.29
N ALA A 13 9.18 9.81 -6.03
CA ALA A 13 9.88 8.68 -6.65
C ALA A 13 10.39 7.68 -5.59
N ARG A 14 11.05 8.18 -4.53
CA ARG A 14 11.50 7.32 -3.42
C ARG A 14 10.34 6.59 -2.74
N TYR A 15 9.20 7.25 -2.58
CA TYR A 15 8.01 6.63 -2.03
C TYR A 15 7.52 5.48 -2.91
N ILE A 16 7.40 5.70 -4.22
CA ILE A 16 7.00 4.67 -5.19
C ILE A 16 7.96 3.48 -5.17
N THR A 17 9.28 3.71 -5.20
CA THR A 17 10.28 2.63 -5.10
C THR A 17 10.13 1.81 -3.83
N ARG A 18 9.85 2.46 -2.68
CA ARG A 18 9.59 1.75 -1.43
C ARG A 18 8.35 0.85 -1.52
N ARG A 19 7.27 1.32 -2.17
CA ARG A 19 6.04 0.53 -2.36
C ARG A 19 6.26 -0.73 -3.22
N GLU A 20 7.28 -0.76 -4.07
CA GLU A 20 7.66 -1.99 -4.79
C GLU A 20 8.19 -3.07 -3.83
N SER A 21 9.03 -2.67 -2.87
CA SER A 21 9.51 -3.60 -1.85
C SER A 21 8.37 -4.09 -0.96
N ASP A 22 7.46 -3.19 -0.60
CA ASP A 22 6.28 -3.56 0.19
C ASP A 22 5.36 -4.53 -0.57
N LEU A 23 5.17 -4.35 -1.89
CA LEU A 23 4.39 -5.28 -2.71
C LEU A 23 4.97 -6.70 -2.66
N ASN A 24 6.28 -6.85 -2.84
CA ASN A 24 6.94 -8.16 -2.77
C ASN A 24 6.78 -8.80 -1.38
N LEU A 25 6.91 -8.01 -0.31
CA LEU A 25 6.72 -8.50 1.06
C LEU A 25 5.28 -8.91 1.33
N LEU A 26 4.29 -8.15 0.84
CA LEU A 26 2.88 -8.48 0.96
C LEU A 26 2.53 -9.76 0.19
N GLU A 27 3.09 -9.96 -1.00
CA GLU A 27 2.94 -11.19 -1.78
C GLU A 27 3.45 -12.40 -1.00
N SER A 28 4.71 -12.35 -0.52
CA SER A 28 5.29 -13.45 0.27
C SER A 28 4.57 -13.69 1.59
N ALA A 29 4.10 -12.63 2.26
CA ALA A 29 3.34 -12.75 3.49
C ALA A 29 1.98 -13.44 3.23
N LEU A 30 1.30 -13.12 2.13
CA LEU A 30 0.03 -13.75 1.77
C LEU A 30 0.19 -15.21 1.34
N GLU A 31 1.29 -15.56 0.66
CA GLU A 31 1.61 -16.97 0.35
C GLU A 31 1.80 -17.81 1.62
N THR A 32 2.41 -17.24 2.65
CA THR A 32 2.67 -17.91 3.93
C THR A 32 1.56 -17.69 4.97
N LYS A 33 0.48 -16.98 4.61
CA LYS A 33 -0.63 -16.57 5.50
C LYS A 33 -0.17 -15.79 6.73
N ASP A 34 0.93 -15.06 6.60
CA ASP A 34 1.44 -14.12 7.61
C ASP A 34 0.61 -12.82 7.59
N PHE A 35 -0.61 -12.90 8.12
CA PHE A 35 -1.51 -11.75 8.21
C PHE A 35 -0.99 -10.66 9.17
N GLU A 36 -0.09 -10.97 10.09
CA GLU A 36 0.51 -9.97 10.97
C GLU A 36 1.44 -9.03 10.19
N THR A 37 2.26 -9.59 9.29
CA THR A 37 3.07 -8.79 8.37
C THR A 37 2.19 -7.96 7.43
N VAL A 38 1.10 -8.55 6.90
CA VAL A 38 0.15 -7.82 6.04
C VAL A 38 -0.49 -6.64 6.79
N LEU A 39 -0.92 -6.83 8.04
CA LEU A 39 -1.46 -5.77 8.90
C LEU A 39 -0.46 -4.64 9.12
N LYS A 40 0.78 -4.98 9.47
CA LYS A 40 1.82 -4.00 9.76
C LYS A 40 2.13 -3.13 8.54
N ILE A 41 2.27 -3.76 7.37
CA ILE A 41 2.59 -3.06 6.12
C ILE A 41 1.40 -2.20 5.68
N SER A 42 0.19 -2.76 5.64
CA SER A 42 -1.02 -2.04 5.25
C SER A 42 -1.30 -0.83 6.14
N HIS A 43 -1.18 -0.98 7.46
CA HIS A 43 -1.32 0.12 8.42
C HIS A 43 -0.31 1.26 8.16
N GLN A 44 0.96 0.92 7.91
CA GLN A 44 1.98 1.91 7.58
C GLN A 44 1.67 2.64 6.29
N ILE A 45 1.18 1.94 5.26
CA ILE A 45 0.89 2.51 3.94
C ILE A 45 -0.33 3.43 4.03
N LYS A 46 -1.40 3.02 4.70
CA LYS A 46 -2.57 3.87 4.98
C LYS A 46 -2.15 5.21 5.57
N GLY A 47 -1.32 5.19 6.62
CA GLY A 47 -0.89 6.40 7.31
C GLY A 47 -0.01 7.36 6.48
N ASN A 48 0.73 6.84 5.48
CA ASN A 48 1.64 7.68 4.69
C ASN A 48 1.15 7.94 3.26
N ALA A 49 0.17 7.21 2.73
CA ALA A 49 -0.40 7.43 1.39
C ALA A 49 -1.18 8.75 1.31
N ALA A 50 -1.89 9.11 2.39
CA ALA A 50 -2.61 10.38 2.51
C ALA A 50 -1.68 11.59 2.31
N THR A 51 -0.44 11.54 2.80
CA THR A 51 0.56 12.61 2.66
C THR A 51 0.89 12.93 1.19
N PHE A 52 0.72 11.96 0.29
CA PHE A 52 1.00 12.09 -1.14
C PHE A 52 -0.28 12.22 -1.99
N ASN A 53 -1.47 12.32 -1.37
CA ASN A 53 -2.78 12.28 -2.03
C ASN A 53 -3.01 11.01 -2.88
N PHE A 54 -2.45 9.87 -2.47
CA PHE A 54 -2.62 8.60 -3.17
C PHE A 54 -3.87 7.84 -2.69
N ASN A 55 -5.05 8.41 -2.95
CA ASN A 55 -6.33 7.89 -2.45
C ASN A 55 -6.59 6.43 -2.87
N THR A 56 -6.20 6.04 -4.09
CA THR A 56 -6.34 4.65 -4.56
C THR A 56 -5.45 3.69 -3.77
N LEU A 57 -4.22 4.10 -3.45
CA LEU A 57 -3.29 3.32 -2.63
C LEU A 57 -3.78 3.24 -1.19
N GLU A 58 -4.24 4.36 -0.63
CA GLU A 58 -4.82 4.40 0.72
C GLU A 58 -5.99 3.44 0.83
N LYS A 59 -6.91 3.44 -0.15
CA LYS A 59 -8.03 2.50 -0.18
C LYS A 59 -7.55 1.04 -0.25
N ALA A 60 -6.61 0.71 -1.12
CA ALA A 60 -6.05 -0.63 -1.21
C ALA A 60 -5.39 -1.07 0.12
N ALA A 61 -4.73 -0.16 0.82
CA ALA A 61 -4.14 -0.42 2.13
C ALA A 61 -5.21 -0.68 3.21
N ILE A 62 -6.30 0.11 3.23
CA ILE A 62 -7.43 -0.12 4.14
C ILE A 62 -8.07 -1.49 3.89
N ASP A 63 -8.28 -1.85 2.63
CA ASP A 63 -8.86 -3.14 2.26
C ASP A 63 -7.94 -4.32 2.62
N LEU A 64 -6.61 -4.18 2.46
CA LEU A 64 -5.61 -5.14 2.91
C LEU A 64 -5.61 -5.31 4.44
N GLU A 65 -5.65 -4.21 5.18
CA GLU A 65 -5.68 -4.21 6.65
C GLU A 65 -6.91 -4.97 7.14
N LYS A 66 -8.09 -4.61 6.63
CA LYS A 66 -9.35 -5.28 6.98
C LYS A 66 -9.34 -6.77 6.63
N ALA A 67 -8.87 -7.13 5.44
CA ALA A 67 -8.78 -8.52 5.03
C ALA A 67 -7.83 -9.33 5.93
N ALA A 68 -6.73 -8.72 6.37
CA ALA A 68 -5.78 -9.36 7.27
C ALA A 68 -6.31 -9.50 8.71
N GLU A 69 -7.05 -8.51 9.22
CA GLU A 69 -7.77 -8.62 10.51
C GLU A 69 -8.75 -9.81 10.50
N GLN A 70 -9.42 -10.02 9.37
CA GLN A 70 -10.38 -11.10 9.16
C GLN A 70 -9.72 -12.42 8.72
N LYS A 71 -8.40 -12.42 8.47
CA LYS A 71 -7.64 -13.54 7.88
C LYS A 71 -8.28 -14.06 6.57
N ASN A 72 -8.91 -13.16 5.82
CA ASN A 72 -9.55 -13.47 4.55
C ASN A 72 -8.55 -13.34 3.40
N GLN A 73 -7.96 -14.47 3.01
CA GLN A 73 -6.93 -14.50 1.97
C GLN A 73 -7.45 -14.07 0.59
N ALA A 74 -8.72 -14.37 0.27
CA ALA A 74 -9.31 -13.99 -1.02
C ALA A 74 -9.47 -12.47 -1.13
N GLU A 75 -10.02 -11.82 -0.10
CA GLU A 75 -10.12 -10.36 -0.05
C GLU A 75 -8.74 -9.69 -0.02
N ALA A 76 -7.77 -10.29 0.68
CA ALA A 76 -6.42 -9.77 0.71
C ALA A 76 -5.74 -9.79 -0.67
N TYR A 77 -5.92 -10.86 -1.46
CA TYR A 77 -5.41 -10.90 -2.84
C TYR A 77 -6.12 -9.94 -3.78
N LEU A 78 -7.42 -9.70 -3.61
CA LEU A 78 -8.15 -8.69 -4.37
C LEU A 78 -7.60 -7.29 -4.09
N ALA A 79 -7.40 -6.96 -2.81
CA ALA A 79 -6.81 -5.67 -2.40
C ALA A 79 -5.35 -5.53 -2.84
N LEU A 80 -4.56 -6.62 -2.80
CA LEU A 80 -3.20 -6.66 -3.34
C LEU A 80 -3.17 -6.41 -4.85
N GLY A 81 -4.16 -6.92 -5.59
CA GLY A 81 -4.34 -6.63 -7.01
C GLY A 81 -4.50 -5.12 -7.26
N ALA A 82 -5.40 -4.47 -6.52
CA ALA A 82 -5.57 -3.01 -6.61
C ALA A 82 -4.30 -2.23 -6.27
N PHE A 83 -3.52 -2.71 -5.28
CA PHE A 83 -2.22 -2.14 -4.95
C PHE A 83 -1.25 -2.24 -6.14
N ARG A 84 -1.14 -3.43 -6.75
CA ARG A 84 -0.25 -3.69 -7.89
C ARG A 84 -0.62 -2.84 -9.10
N ASP A 85 -1.92 -2.70 -9.37
CA ASP A 85 -2.43 -1.85 -10.45
C ASP A 85 -2.09 -0.38 -10.21
N TRP A 86 -2.28 0.11 -8.98
CA TRP A 86 -1.87 1.47 -8.62
C TRP A 86 -0.37 1.69 -8.85
N LEU A 87 0.47 0.75 -8.39
CA LEU A 87 1.92 0.85 -8.50
C LEU A 87 2.38 0.87 -9.97
N SER A 88 1.74 0.08 -10.81
CA SER A 88 2.03 0.01 -12.25
C SER A 88 1.69 1.32 -12.97
N ASN A 89 0.60 1.98 -12.57
CA ASN A 89 0.22 3.29 -13.09
C ASN A 89 1.14 4.41 -12.56
N ALA A 90 1.50 4.35 -11.28
CA ALA A 90 2.37 5.34 -10.64
C ALA A 90 3.78 5.40 -11.25
N LYS A 91 4.27 4.29 -11.81
CA LYS A 91 5.56 4.21 -12.52
C LYS A 91 5.55 4.83 -13.93
N GLN A 92 4.37 4.98 -14.54
CA GLN A 92 4.21 5.50 -15.90
C GLN A 92 3.93 7.02 -15.92
N SER A 93 3.73 7.62 -14.74
CA SER A 93 3.42 9.05 -14.56
C SER A 93 4.66 9.84 -14.17
#